data_AF-A0A962QHK7-F1
#
_entry.id   AF-A0A962QHK7-F1
#
_cell.length_a   1.000
_cell.length_b   1.000
_cell.length_c   1.000
_cell.angle_alpha   90.00
_cell.angle_beta   90.00
_cell.angle_gamma   90.00
#
_symmetry.space_group_name_H-M   'P 1'
#
loop_
_entity.id
_entity.type
_entity.pdbx_description
1 polymer ?
#
loop_
_entity_poly.entity_id
_entity_poly.type
_entity_poly.pdbx_seq_one_letter_code
_entity_poly.pdbx_strand_id
1 'polypeptide(L)'
;MILKSVRNTLAAATLAFATLPCLAAEPIYFNQPESAALFASAELKDDYWSLAHYFVSERYLTYCGIASSVMTLNSLGVKSPV
;
A
#
# COMPACT_ATOMS: atom_id res chain seq x y z
N MET A 1 -25.11 -17.90 42.73
CA MET A 1 -24.80 -18.65 41.49
C MET A 1 -24.77 -17.76 40.21
N ILE A 2 -25.32 -16.54 40.25
CA ILE A 2 -25.44 -15.63 39.09
C ILE A 2 -24.12 -14.88 38.75
N LEU A 3 -23.29 -14.57 39.75
CA LEU A 3 -22.03 -13.80 39.55
C LEU A 3 -20.95 -14.52 38.72
N LYS A 4 -20.91 -15.86 38.73
CA LYS A 4 -19.94 -16.65 37.95
C LYS A 4 -20.28 -16.68 36.46
N SER A 5 -21.57 -16.60 36.12
CA SER A 5 -22.06 -16.59 34.74
C SER A 5 -21.66 -15.31 34.03
N VAL A 6 -21.84 -14.16 34.68
CA VAL A 6 -21.48 -12.82 34.15
C VAL A 6 -19.98 -12.67 33.93
N ARG A 7 -19.15 -13.23 34.81
CA ARG A 7 -17.69 -13.18 34.67
C ARG A 7 -17.18 -14.03 33.52
N ASN A 8 -17.86 -15.14 33.21
CA ASN A 8 -17.51 -16.03 32.11
C ASN A 8 -17.95 -15.47 30.75
N THR A 9 -19.06 -14.74 30.69
CA THR A 9 -19.49 -14.03 29.47
C THR A 9 -18.67 -12.79 29.18
N LEU A 10 -18.20 -12.03 30.19
CA LEU A 10 -17.27 -10.92 29.94
C LEU A 10 -15.92 -11.41 29.40
N ALA A 11 -15.37 -12.50 29.94
CA ALA A 11 -14.08 -13.03 29.48
C ALA A 11 -14.12 -13.56 28.04
N ALA A 12 -15.24 -14.13 27.60
CA ALA A 12 -15.42 -14.59 26.22
C ALA A 12 -15.52 -13.42 25.23
N ALA A 13 -16.12 -12.30 25.62
CA ALA A 13 -16.23 -11.11 24.78
C ALA A 13 -14.87 -10.42 24.54
N THR A 14 -13.96 -10.42 25.52
CA THR A 14 -12.62 -9.84 25.37
C THR A 14 -11.71 -10.66 24.45
N LEU A 15 -11.89 -11.97 24.39
CA LEU A 15 -11.12 -12.86 23.50
C LEU A 15 -11.56 -12.77 22.03
N ALA A 16 -12.82 -12.41 21.76
CA ALA A 16 -13.34 -12.27 20.39
C ALA A 16 -12.85 -11.01 19.66
N PHE A 17 -12.46 -9.97 20.40
CA PHE A 17 -11.92 -8.73 19.80
C PHE A 17 -10.44 -8.87 19.38
N ALA A 18 -9.69 -9.80 19.98
CA ALA A 18 -8.25 -9.95 19.76
C ALA A 18 -7.90 -10.76 18.50
N THR A 19 -8.89 -11.35 17.82
CA THR A 19 -8.68 -12.20 16.63
C THR A 19 -9.35 -11.65 15.38
N LEU A 20 -9.84 -10.40 15.40
CA LEU A 20 -10.31 -9.77 14.17
C LEU A 20 -9.13 -9.73 13.20
N PRO A 21 -9.18 -10.49 12.08
CA PRO A 21 -8.16 -10.37 11.07
C PRO A 21 -8.15 -8.89 10.68
N CYS A 22 -6.95 -8.29 10.65
CA CYS A 22 -6.76 -7.03 9.96
C CYS A 22 -7.10 -7.31 8.50
N LEU A 23 -8.37 -7.10 8.14
CA LEU A 23 -8.84 -7.15 6.77
C LEU A 23 -8.13 -6.01 6.08
N ALA A 24 -6.95 -6.30 5.53
CA ALA A 24 -6.32 -5.42 4.57
C ALA A 24 -7.37 -5.19 3.47
N ALA A 25 -7.75 -3.93 3.27
CA ALA A 25 -8.64 -3.59 2.18
C ALA A 25 -8.00 -4.07 0.87
N GLU A 26 -8.80 -4.67 -0.01
CA GLU A 26 -8.38 -5.03 -1.37
C GLU A 26 -7.81 -3.78 -2.06
N PRO A 27 -6.62 -3.85 -2.67
CA PRO A 27 -6.02 -2.70 -3.33
C PRO A 27 -6.81 -2.31 -4.59
N ILE A 28 -7.09 -1.01 -4.75
CA ILE A 28 -7.63 -0.47 -6.01
C ILE A 28 -6.45 -0.18 -6.95
N TYR A 29 -6.31 -0.99 -7.99
CA TYR A 29 -5.24 -0.85 -8.97
C TYR A 29 -5.46 0.35 -9.91
N PHE A 30 -4.36 0.89 -10.44
CA PHE A 30 -4.39 2.11 -11.27
C PHE A 30 -5.18 1.95 -12.58
N ASN A 31 -5.38 0.71 -13.05
CA ASN A 31 -6.16 0.39 -14.25
C ASN A 31 -7.68 0.27 -14.00
N GLN A 32 -8.13 0.40 -12.75
CA GLN A 32 -9.55 0.35 -12.39
C GLN A 32 -10.20 1.73 -12.51
N PRO A 33 -11.50 1.83 -12.85
CA PRO A 33 -12.18 3.12 -13.03
C PRO A 33 -12.22 3.96 -11.74
N GLU A 34 -12.27 3.32 -10.58
CA GLU A 34 -12.26 3.97 -9.27
C GLU A 34 -10.92 4.70 -8.98
N SER A 35 -9.82 4.28 -9.61
CA SER A 35 -8.49 4.85 -9.38
C SER A 35 -8.41 6.33 -9.78
N ALA A 36 -9.15 6.72 -10.82
CA ALA A 36 -9.14 8.09 -11.33
C ALA A 36 -9.66 9.08 -10.28
N ALA A 37 -10.71 8.71 -9.55
CA ALA A 37 -11.25 9.53 -8.47
C ALA A 37 -10.26 9.63 -7.30
N LEU A 38 -9.61 8.52 -6.93
CA LEU A 38 -8.59 8.50 -5.88
C LEU A 38 -7.42 9.40 -6.23
N PHE A 39 -6.87 9.27 -7.43
CA PHE A 39 -5.78 10.11 -7.93
C PHE A 39 -6.18 11.59 -8.04
N ALA A 40 -7.42 11.87 -8.48
CA ALA A 40 -7.94 13.23 -8.52
C ALA A 40 -8.04 13.86 -7.12
N SER A 41 -8.45 13.09 -6.11
CA SER A 41 -8.59 13.55 -4.72
C SER A 41 -7.28 13.61 -3.92
N ALA A 42 -6.20 12.97 -4.37
CA ALA A 42 -4.94 12.95 -3.65
C ALA A 42 -4.32 14.36 -3.58
N GLU A 43 -3.91 14.77 -2.36
CA GLU A 43 -3.23 16.05 -2.11
C GLU A 43 -1.78 16.04 -2.60
N LEU A 44 -1.08 14.90 -2.44
CA LEU A 44 0.31 14.72 -2.84
C LEU A 44 0.38 13.72 -4.01
N LYS A 45 0.56 14.24 -5.22
CA LYS A 45 0.59 13.42 -6.45
C LYS A 45 1.51 13.93 -7.55
N ASP A 46 2.17 15.06 -7.35
CA ASP A 46 2.94 15.71 -8.42
C ASP A 46 4.14 14.87 -8.88
N ASP A 47 4.73 14.09 -7.96
CA ASP A 47 5.84 13.16 -8.27
C ASP A 47 5.42 12.04 -9.23
N TYR A 48 4.12 11.71 -9.29
CA TYR A 48 3.62 10.64 -10.16
C TYR A 48 4.01 10.87 -11.60
N TRP A 49 3.84 12.09 -12.11
CA TRP A 49 4.10 12.38 -13.53
C TRP A 49 5.58 12.28 -13.89
N SER A 50 6.45 12.74 -13.01
CA SER A 50 7.90 12.65 -13.15
C SER A 50 8.38 11.20 -13.10
N LEU A 51 7.83 10.38 -12.21
CA LEU A 51 8.17 8.96 -12.09
C LEU A 51 7.58 8.12 -13.23
N ALA A 52 6.34 8.39 -13.64
CA ALA A 52 5.63 7.67 -14.70
C ALA A 52 6.34 7.80 -16.04
N HIS A 53 6.95 8.96 -16.33
CA HIS A 53 7.76 9.15 -17.53
C HIS A 53 8.92 8.13 -17.64
N TYR A 54 9.51 7.73 -16.52
CA TYR A 54 10.63 6.80 -16.46
C TYR A 54 10.22 5.38 -16.04
N PHE A 55 8.93 5.05 -16.02
CA PHE A 55 8.46 3.76 -15.52
C PHE A 55 9.03 2.59 -16.33
N VAL A 56 9.70 1.65 -15.64
CA VAL A 56 10.33 0.49 -16.25
C VAL A 56 10.00 -0.78 -15.47
N SER A 57 9.91 -1.91 -16.17
CA SER A 57 9.82 -3.22 -15.54
C SER A 57 11.19 -3.69 -15.07
N GLU A 58 11.24 -4.40 -13.95
CA GLU A 58 12.46 -5.08 -13.53
C GLU A 58 12.87 -6.14 -14.56
N ARG A 59 14.19 -6.23 -14.83
CA ARG A 59 14.72 -7.21 -15.79
C ARG A 59 14.76 -8.63 -15.22
N TYR A 60 14.95 -8.73 -13.91
CA TYR A 60 14.99 -9.96 -13.14
C TYR A 60 14.19 -9.76 -11.85
N LEU A 61 13.67 -10.83 -11.27
CA LEU A 61 12.85 -10.77 -10.04
C LEU A 61 13.61 -10.25 -8.81
N THR A 62 14.93 -10.12 -8.90
CA THR A 62 15.78 -9.56 -7.84
C THR A 62 16.10 -8.07 -8.06
N TYR A 63 15.56 -7.45 -9.12
CA TYR A 63 15.96 -6.12 -9.59
C TYR A 63 14.93 -5.02 -9.33
N CYS A 64 13.87 -5.28 -8.56
CA CYS A 64 12.88 -4.27 -8.19
C CYS A 64 13.52 -3.01 -7.59
N GLY A 65 14.55 -3.17 -6.74
CA GLY A 65 15.29 -2.06 -6.16
C GLY A 65 16.10 -1.27 -7.20
N ILE A 66 16.67 -1.94 -8.20
CA ILE A 66 17.41 -1.30 -9.30
C ILE A 66 16.44 -0.53 -10.21
N ALA A 67 15.32 -1.14 -10.59
CA ALA A 67 14.27 -0.49 -11.37
C ALA A 67 13.77 0.78 -10.67
N SER A 68 13.45 0.67 -9.38
CA SER A 68 13.00 1.80 -8.55
C SER A 68 14.06 2.90 -8.47
N SER A 69 15.33 2.53 -8.25
CA SER A 69 16.42 3.49 -8.12
C SER A 69 16.65 4.26 -9.42
N VAL A 70 16.67 3.58 -10.57
CA VAL A 70 16.87 4.22 -11.88
C VAL A 70 15.71 5.15 -12.21
N MET A 71 14.45 4.75 -11.93
CA MET A 71 13.28 5.62 -12.09
C MET A 71 13.45 6.92 -11.31
N THR A 72 13.79 6.83 -10.02
CA THR A 72 13.97 7.99 -9.14
C THR A 72 15.17 8.86 -9.54
N LEU A 73 16.31 8.26 -9.89
CA LEU A 73 17.49 9.02 -10.31
C LEU A 73 17.24 9.78 -11.61
N ASN A 74 16.56 9.15 -12.57
CA ASN A 74 16.19 9.80 -13.82
C ASN A 74 15.15 10.91 -13.60
N SER A 75 14.15 10.72 -12.72
CA SER A 75 13.17 11.76 -12.40
C SER A 75 13.80 12.97 -11.69
N LEU A 76 14.89 12.76 -10.95
CA LEU A 76 15.70 13.83 -10.34
C LEU A 76 16.68 14.49 -11.32
N GLY A 77 16.76 14.03 -12.57
CA GLY A 77 17.69 14.57 -13.58
C GLY A 77 19.15 14.26 -13.28
N VAL A 78 19.44 13.23 -12.48
CA VAL A 78 20.82 12.79 -12.24
C VAL A 78 21.40 12.30 -13.56
N LYS A 79 22.60 12.77 -13.91
CA LYS A 79 23.28 12.37 -15.13
C LYS A 79 23.48 10.86 -15.13
N SER A 80 22.94 10.20 -16.15
CA SER A 80 23.11 8.76 -16.35
C SER A 80 24.60 8.43 -16.59
N PRO A 81 25.12 7.34 -16.01
CA PRO A 81 26.45 6.83 -16.35
C PRO A 81 26.51 6.44 -17.83
N VAL A 82 27.69 6.58 -18.43
CA VAL A 82 28.00 6.16 -19.81
C VAL A 82 28.33 4.68 -19.89
#